data_AF-A0A350X316-F1
#
_entry.id   AF-A0A350X316-F1
#
_cell.length_a   1.000
_cell.length_b   1.000
_cell.length_c   1.000
_cell.angle_alpha   90.00
_cell.angle_beta   90.00
_cell.angle_gamma   90.00
#
_symmetry.space_group_name_H-M   'P 1'
#
loop_
_entity.id
_entity.type
_entity.pdbx_description
1 polymer ?
#
loop_
_entity_poly.entity_id
_entity_poly.type
_entity_poly.pdbx_seq_one_letter_code
_entity_poly.pdbx_strand_id
1 'polypeptide(L)'
;MDLGELNIKFFENWDHFLSTLAKGVKTARAIGVSENHIEDVATMIGDFLYKHVDPENIEQRTIKERWEHADETRRHAIAREVLAKVDQKIKEEEK
;
A
#
# COMPACT_ATOMS: atom_id res chain seq x y z
N MET A 1 -31.23 6.37 -11.60
CA MET A 1 -30.10 6.10 -10.71
C MET A 1 -29.11 5.32 -11.54
N ASP A 2 -28.06 5.99 -12.00
CA ASP A 2 -27.07 5.42 -12.90
C ASP A 2 -26.14 4.50 -12.10
N LEU A 3 -26.01 3.25 -12.56
CA LEU A 3 -25.12 2.25 -11.96
C LEU A 3 -23.64 2.64 -12.13
N GLY A 4 -23.34 3.65 -12.94
CA GLY A 4 -22.01 4.26 -13.05
C GLY A 4 -21.57 5.04 -11.80
N GLU A 5 -22.48 5.67 -11.05
CA GLU A 5 -22.12 6.50 -9.88
C GLU A 5 -21.74 5.68 -8.64
N LEU A 6 -22.27 4.46 -8.52
CA LEU A 6 -21.99 3.55 -7.40
C LEU A 6 -20.62 2.86 -7.52
N ASN A 7 -20.07 2.75 -8.73
CA ASN A 7 -18.79 2.09 -9.00
C ASN A 7 -17.59 3.01 -8.70
N ILE A 8 -17.80 4.34 -8.69
CA ILE A 8 -16.73 5.34 -8.55
C ILE A 8 -16.19 5.38 -7.11
N LYS A 9 -17.03 5.17 -6.08
CA LYS A 9 -16.57 5.19 -4.68
C LYS A 9 -15.83 3.91 -4.24
N PHE A 10 -15.95 2.82 -4.98
CA PHE A 10 -15.44 1.51 -4.57
C PHE A 10 -13.95 1.33 -4.89
N PHE A 11 -13.47 1.98 -5.96
CA PHE A 11 -12.04 2.04 -6.32
C PHE A 11 -11.27 3.13 -5.55
N GLU A 12 -11.97 4.05 -4.87
CA GLU A 12 -11.34 5.18 -4.20
C GLU A 12 -10.46 4.78 -3.00
N ASN A 13 -10.69 3.64 -2.34
CA ASN A 13 -9.93 3.33 -1.12
C ASN A 13 -8.52 2.73 -1.39
N TRP A 14 -8.36 1.85 -2.38
CA TRP A 14 -7.05 1.28 -2.70
C TRP A 14 -6.12 2.29 -3.39
N ASP A 15 -6.66 3.08 -4.32
CA ASP A 15 -5.88 4.10 -5.01
C ASP A 15 -5.46 5.23 -4.05
N HIS A 16 -6.35 5.63 -3.13
CA HIS A 16 -6.03 6.58 -2.07
C HIS A 16 -4.99 6.04 -1.09
N PHE A 17 -5.08 4.75 -0.75
CA PHE A 17 -4.09 4.07 0.06
C PHE A 17 -2.70 4.11 -0.59
N LEU A 18 -2.59 3.72 -1.87
CA LEU A 18 -1.33 3.78 -2.62
C LEU A 18 -0.80 5.22 -2.74
N SER A 19 -1.68 6.19 -2.94
CA SER A 19 -1.30 7.62 -3.01
C SER A 19 -0.78 8.15 -1.66
N THR A 20 -1.35 7.69 -0.54
CA THR A 20 -0.88 8.05 0.80
C THR A 20 0.49 7.46 1.08
N LEU A 21 0.70 6.18 0.73
CA LEU A 21 2.01 5.54 0.78
C LEU A 21 3.04 6.25 -0.11
N ALA A 22 2.67 6.58 -1.34
CA ALA A 22 3.53 7.28 -2.29
C ALA A 22 4.05 8.60 -1.73
N LYS A 23 3.19 9.39 -1.08
CA LYS A 23 3.60 10.62 -0.38
C LYS A 23 4.59 10.34 0.74
N GLY A 24 4.31 9.35 1.59
CA GLY A 24 5.22 8.96 2.68
C GLY A 24 6.59 8.53 2.18
N VAL A 25 6.65 7.68 1.15
CA VAL A 25 7.89 7.22 0.52
C VAL A 25 8.65 8.38 -0.13
N LYS A 26 7.96 9.25 -0.89
CA LYS A 26 8.55 10.46 -1.48
C LYS A 26 9.20 11.34 -0.40
N THR A 27 8.50 11.60 0.70
CA THR A 27 9.04 12.39 1.82
C THR A 27 10.24 11.72 2.49
N ALA A 28 10.17 10.41 2.76
CA ALA A 28 11.26 9.66 3.37
C ALA A 28 12.54 9.71 2.51
N ARG A 29 12.40 9.52 1.19
CA ARG A 29 13.51 9.66 0.23
C ARG A 29 14.08 11.08 0.22
N ALA A 30 13.21 12.09 0.21
CA ALA A 30 13.62 13.50 0.18
C ALA A 30 14.43 13.93 1.42
N ILE A 31 14.17 13.34 2.59
CA ILE A 31 14.92 13.61 3.82
C ILE A 31 16.14 12.69 4.02
N GLY A 32 16.47 11.85 3.03
CA GLY A 32 17.68 11.01 3.02
C GLY A 32 17.55 9.66 3.73
N VAL A 33 16.33 9.16 3.95
CA VAL A 33 16.14 7.77 4.43
C VAL A 33 16.63 6.80 3.37
N SER A 34 17.47 5.83 3.76
CA SER A 34 17.97 4.81 2.84
C SER A 34 16.87 3.86 2.40
N GLU A 35 16.99 3.30 1.19
CA GLU A 35 15.99 2.34 0.66
C GLU A 35 15.78 1.11 1.58
N ASN A 36 16.83 0.67 2.28
CA ASN A 36 16.72 -0.42 3.25
C ASN A 36 15.78 -0.05 4.41
N HIS A 37 15.85 1.18 4.92
CA HIS A 37 14.91 1.65 5.94
C HIS A 37 13.51 1.93 5.37
N ILE A 38 13.39 2.23 4.07
CA ILE A 38 12.07 2.35 3.41
C ILE A 38 11.37 0.99 3.37
N GLU A 39 12.11 -0.11 3.17
CA GLU A 39 11.55 -1.47 3.24
C GLU A 39 11.06 -1.80 4.67
N ASP A 40 11.80 -1.41 5.70
CA ASP A 40 11.37 -1.57 7.11
C ASP A 40 10.13 -0.73 7.42
N VAL A 41 10.06 0.50 6.91
CA VAL A 41 8.89 1.37 7.00
C VAL A 41 7.70 0.76 6.25
N ALA A 42 7.90 0.19 5.07
CA ALA A 42 6.84 -0.49 4.31
C ALA A 42 6.32 -1.72 5.05
N THR A 43 7.19 -2.49 5.69
CA THR A 43 6.82 -3.61 6.56
C THR A 43 6.01 -3.14 7.77
N MET A 44 6.43 -2.05 8.42
CA MET A 44 5.70 -1.44 9.53
C MET A 44 4.31 -0.95 9.10
N ILE A 45 4.19 -0.39 7.88
CA ILE A 45 2.91 0.03 7.33
C ILE A 45 2.04 -1.19 7.00
N GLY A 46 2.61 -2.28 6.46
CA GLY A 46 1.90 -3.55 6.28
C GLY A 46 1.31 -4.09 7.59
N ASP A 47 2.10 -4.06 8.67
CA ASP A 47 1.65 -4.42 10.01
C ASP A 47 0.57 -3.48 10.56
N PHE A 48 0.69 -2.17 10.32
CA PHE A 48 -0.30 -1.18 10.72
C PHE A 48 -1.64 -1.42 10.02
N LEU A 49 -1.62 -1.67 8.72
CA LEU A 49 -2.84 -1.93 7.93
C LEU A 49 -3.49 -3.25 8.34
N TYR A 50 -2.69 -4.29 8.54
CA TYR A 50 -3.18 -5.57 9.05
C TYR A 50 -3.94 -5.38 10.37
N LYS A 51 -3.37 -4.60 11.31
CA LYS A 51 -3.94 -4.40 12.65
C LYS A 51 -5.10 -3.42 12.72
N HIS A 52 -5.14 -2.41 11.84
CA HIS A 52 -6.01 -1.25 12.03
C HIS A 52 -6.99 -0.97 10.88
N VAL A 53 -6.82 -1.61 9.72
CA VAL A 53 -7.76 -1.45 8.60
C VAL A 53 -8.72 -2.64 8.55
N ASP A 54 -10.01 -2.33 8.62
CA ASP A 54 -11.05 -3.29 8.27
C ASP A 54 -11.10 -3.36 6.74
N PRO A 55 -10.85 -4.51 6.11
CA PRO A 55 -10.76 -4.57 4.65
C PRO A 55 -12.10 -4.23 4.02
N GLU A 56 -12.15 -3.08 3.35
CA GLU A 56 -13.37 -2.56 2.72
C GLU A 56 -13.58 -3.13 1.30
N ASN A 57 -12.53 -3.70 0.69
CA ASN A 57 -12.58 -4.36 -0.62
C ASN A 57 -11.78 -5.69 -0.65
N ILE A 58 -11.88 -6.40 -1.78
CA ILE A 58 -11.34 -7.74 -1.92
C ILE A 58 -9.81 -7.76 -2.02
N GLU A 59 -9.23 -6.70 -2.57
CA GLU A 59 -7.78 -6.52 -2.69
C GLU A 59 -7.15 -6.34 -1.31
N GLN A 60 -7.71 -5.45 -0.49
CA GLN A 60 -7.29 -5.24 0.90
C GLN A 60 -7.48 -6.50 1.74
N ARG A 61 -8.61 -7.21 1.57
CA ARG A 61 -8.87 -8.49 2.24
C ARG A 61 -7.84 -9.55 1.86
N THR A 62 -7.51 -9.66 0.58
CA THR A 62 -6.51 -10.62 0.08
C THR A 62 -5.12 -10.34 0.65
N ILE A 63 -4.72 -9.08 0.72
CA ILE A 63 -3.43 -8.70 1.33
C ILE A 63 -3.44 -9.02 2.83
N LYS A 64 -4.52 -8.69 3.53
CA LYS A 64 -4.68 -8.97 4.96
C LYS A 64 -4.60 -10.46 5.28
N GLU A 65 -5.34 -11.28 4.55
CA GLU A 65 -5.33 -12.74 4.72
C GLU A 65 -3.95 -13.36 4.42
N ARG A 66 -3.26 -12.85 3.38
CA ARG A 66 -1.89 -13.27 3.06
C ARG A 66 -0.89 -12.85 4.13
N TRP A 67 -1.05 -11.65 4.68
CA TRP A 67 -0.17 -11.10 5.72
C TRP A 67 -0.32 -11.84 7.06
N GLU A 68 -1.55 -12.22 7.40
CA GLU A 68 -1.89 -12.97 8.63
C GLU A 68 -1.18 -14.32 8.72
N HIS A 69 -1.08 -15.03 7.59
CA HIS A 69 -0.47 -16.37 7.51
C HIS A 69 0.99 -16.33 7.04
N ALA A 70 1.55 -15.14 6.82
CA ALA A 70 2.93 -14.98 6.37
C ALA A 70 3.91 -15.04 7.55
N ASP A 71 5.00 -15.78 7.35
CA ASP A 71 6.20 -15.61 8.17
C ASP A 71 6.91 -14.28 7.81
N GLU A 72 7.95 -13.95 8.56
CA GLU A 72 8.72 -12.71 8.37
C GLU A 72 9.25 -12.57 6.94
N THR A 73 9.87 -13.62 6.40
CA THR A 73 10.37 -13.64 5.01
C THR A 73 9.27 -13.32 4.00
N ARG A 74 8.08 -13.91 4.17
CA ARG A 74 6.95 -13.69 3.27
C ARG A 74 6.32 -12.31 3.45
N ARG A 75 6.31 -11.75 4.65
CA ARG A 75 5.89 -10.35 4.89
C ARG A 75 6.81 -9.37 4.19
N HIS A 76 8.13 -9.59 4.24
CA HIS A 76 9.10 -8.80 3.48
C HIS A 76 8.85 -8.86 1.97
N ALA A 77 8.54 -10.06 1.44
CA ALA A 77 8.21 -10.21 0.02
C ALA A 77 6.95 -9.42 -0.37
N ILE A 78 5.89 -9.47 0.45
CA ILE A 78 4.66 -8.70 0.21
C ILE A 78 4.94 -7.19 0.30
N ALA A 79 5.74 -6.75 1.28
CA ALA A 79 6.12 -5.35 1.44
C ALA A 79 6.86 -4.81 0.19
N ARG A 80 7.77 -5.61 -0.38
CA ARG A 80 8.49 -5.27 -1.62
C ARG A 80 7.55 -5.15 -2.82
N GLU A 81 6.57 -6.04 -2.97
CA GLU A 81 5.57 -5.95 -4.04
C GLU A 81 4.72 -4.68 -3.92
N VAL A 82 4.31 -4.32 -2.70
CA VAL A 82 3.56 -3.08 -2.43
C VAL A 82 4.43 -1.86 -2.74
N LEU A 83 5.70 -1.85 -2.31
CA LEU A 83 6.63 -0.75 -2.60
C LEU A 83 6.85 -0.58 -4.11
N ALA A 84 7.00 -1.67 -4.85
CA ALA A 84 7.09 -1.62 -6.31
C ALA A 84 5.83 -1.01 -6.95
N LYS A 85 4.65 -1.29 -6.39
CA LYS A 85 3.39 -0.69 -6.85
C LYS A 85 3.30 0.79 -6.51
N VAL A 86 3.79 1.18 -5.34
CA VAL A 86 3.92 2.60 -4.93
C VAL A 86 4.87 3.34 -5.86
N ASP A 87 6.02 2.76 -6.20
CA ASP A 87 6.96 3.36 -7.15
C ASP A 87 6.35 3.52 -8.55
N GLN A 88 5.50 2.57 -8.97
CA GLN A 88 4.72 2.73 -10.19
C GLN A 88 3.77 3.94 -10.09
N LYS A 89 3.02 4.06 -8.98
CA LYS A 89 2.10 5.18 -8.74
C LYS A 89 2.82 6.53 -8.74
N ILE A 90 3.99 6.60 -8.11
CA ILE A 90 4.86 7.80 -8.11
C ILE A 90 5.18 8.26 -9.53
N LYS A 91 5.56 7.32 -10.42
CA LYS A 91 5.90 7.60 -11.82
C LYS A 91 4.69 8.02 -12.65
N GLU A 92 3.51 7.50 -12.33
CA GLU A 92 2.25 7.87 -12.99
C GLU A 92 1.82 9.29 -12.63
N GLU A 93 2.06 9.75 -11.39
CA GLU A 93 1.75 11.11 -10.93
C GLU A 93 2.72 12.19 -11.46
N GLU A 94 3.93 11.80 -11.84
CA GLU A 94 4.96 12.72 -12.37
C GLU A 94 4.88 12.90 -13.90
N LYS A 95 3.93 12.22 -14.55
CA LYS A 95 3.69 12.24 -15.99
C LYS A 95 2.55 13.18 -16.38
#